data_AF-A0A1Y4MYV7-F1
#
_entry.id   AF-A0A1Y4MYV7-F1
#
_cell.length_a   1.000
_cell.length_b   1.000
_cell.length_c   1.000
_cell.angle_alpha   90.00
_cell.angle_beta   90.00
_cell.angle_gamma   90.00
#
_symmetry.space_group_name_H-M   'P 1'
#
loop_
_entity.id
_entity.type
_entity.pdbx_description
1 polymer ?
#
loop_
_entity_poly.entity_id
_entity_poly.type
_entity_poly.pdbx_seq_one_letter_code
_entity_poly.pdbx_strand_id
1 'polypeptide(L)'
;MNKALSLYRELHEAGVSCFSWTLGSEKAATIELKGAYALFVDFDNITSAAEEAAVIAHEYGHIATGTTHRVCSPYDLVERHEHRANKWAIEKLLPRDELYALYADGLTQP
;
A
#
# COMPACT_ATOMS: atom_id res chain seq x y z
N MET A 1 -3.73 17.57 0.74
CA MET A 1 -2.71 16.90 1.58
C MET A 1 -2.07 15.81 0.74
N ASN A 2 -0.74 15.67 0.72
CA ASN A 2 -0.08 14.61 -0.04
C ASN A 2 -0.38 13.25 0.62
N LYS A 3 -1.16 12.39 -0.04
CA LYS A 3 -1.61 11.09 0.51
C LYS A 3 -0.43 10.15 0.81
N ALA A 4 0.59 10.12 -0.04
CA ALA A 4 1.80 9.32 0.20
C ALA A 4 2.52 9.78 1.48
N LEU A 5 2.69 11.09 1.67
CA LEU A 5 3.33 11.63 2.87
C LEU A 5 2.59 11.26 4.17
N SER A 6 1.26 11.26 4.17
CA SER A 6 0.49 10.78 5.34
C SER A 6 0.74 9.30 5.62
N LEU A 7 0.80 8.45 4.59
CA LEU A 7 1.05 7.03 4.77
C LEU A 7 2.45 6.76 5.33
N TYR A 8 3.48 7.45 4.84
CA TYR A 8 4.83 7.31 5.39
C TYR A 8 4.91 7.74 6.87
N ARG A 9 4.19 8.79 7.26
CA ARG A 9 4.12 9.20 8.67
C ARG A 9 3.50 8.11 9.54
N GLU A 10 2.37 7.56 9.10
CA GLU A 10 1.71 6.47 9.83
C GLU A 10 2.59 5.22 9.92
N LEU A 11 3.27 4.84 8.82
CA LEU A 11 4.21 3.72 8.80
C LEU A 11 5.38 3.95 9.78
N HIS A 12 5.94 5.17 9.80
CA HIS A 12 6.99 5.54 10.75
C HIS A 12 6.50 5.48 12.20
N GLU A 13 5.30 5.98 12.48
CA GLU A 13 4.67 5.90 13.81
C GLU A 13 4.39 4.45 14.24
N ALA A 14 4.08 3.57 13.29
CA ALA A 14 3.93 2.13 13.50
C ALA A 14 5.27 1.38 13.64
N GLY A 15 6.41 2.07 13.55
CA GLY A 15 7.74 1.49 13.67
C GLY A 15 8.22 0.73 12.43
N VAL A 16 7.60 0.97 11.28
CA VAL A 16 8.01 0.36 10.00
C VAL A 16 9.23 1.09 9.46
N SER A 17 10.27 0.34 9.11
CA SER A 17 11.48 0.91 8.51
C SER A 17 11.31 1.03 6.99
N CYS A 18 11.42 2.23 6.45
CA CYS A 18 11.27 2.48 5.02
C CYS A 18 12.64 2.73 4.36
N PHE A 19 12.91 2.05 3.25
CA PHE A 19 14.17 2.12 2.51
C PHE A 19 13.91 2.44 1.04
N SER A 20 14.76 3.29 0.46
CA SER A 20 14.87 3.42 -0.99
C SER A 20 15.79 2.31 -1.51
N TRP A 21 15.30 1.49 -2.44
CA TRP A 21 16.06 0.37 -2.98
C TRP A 21 15.56 -0.01 -4.37
N THR A 22 16.49 -0.30 -5.31
CA THR A 22 16.13 -0.74 -6.65
C THR A 22 15.64 -2.19 -6.64
N LEU A 23 14.43 -2.44 -7.14
CA LEU A 23 13.74 -3.74 -7.11
C LEU A 23 13.50 -4.32 -8.51
N GLY A 24 14.17 -3.78 -9.53
CA GLY A 24 14.07 -4.30 -10.90
C GLY A 24 12.77 -3.85 -11.55
N SER A 25 11.81 -4.76 -11.72
CA SER A 25 10.48 -4.44 -12.28
C SER A 25 9.44 -4.06 -11.23
N GLU A 26 9.71 -4.37 -9.95
CA GLU A 26 8.77 -4.13 -8.86
C GLU A 26 8.92 -2.70 -8.32
N LYS A 27 7.81 -2.11 -7.87
CA LYS A 27 7.78 -0.74 -7.34
C LYS A 27 8.04 -0.67 -5.84
N ALA A 28 7.65 -1.71 -5.12
CA ALA A 28 7.87 -1.82 -3.69
C ALA A 28 7.81 -3.28 -3.25
N ALA A 29 8.28 -3.52 -2.03
CA ALA A 29 8.13 -4.81 -1.37
C ALA A 29 8.13 -4.63 0.16
N THR A 30 7.24 -5.35 0.84
CA THR A 30 7.21 -5.44 2.30
C THR A 30 7.77 -6.76 2.78
N ILE A 31 8.69 -6.69 3.75
CA ILE A 31 9.23 -7.84 4.46
C ILE A 31 8.75 -7.81 5.91
N GLU A 32 8.19 -8.91 6.38
CA GLU A 32 7.95 -9.16 7.80
C GLU A 32 9.05 -10.08 8.33
N LEU A 33 9.64 -9.70 9.47
CA LEU A 33 10.62 -10.49 10.17
C LEU A 33 10.39 -10.40 11.68
N LYS A 34 9.90 -11.50 12.28
CA LYS A 34 9.68 -11.63 13.73
C LYS A 34 8.77 -10.53 14.30
N GLY A 35 7.73 -10.15 13.56
CA GLY A 35 6.76 -9.13 13.89
C GLY A 35 7.21 -7.69 13.59
N ALA A 36 8.43 -7.49 13.09
CA ALA A 36 8.89 -6.20 12.58
C ALA A 36 8.70 -6.14 11.06
N TYR A 37 8.43 -4.94 10.54
CA TYR A 37 8.19 -4.73 9.12
C TYR A 37 9.22 -3.76 8.52
N ALA A 38 9.64 -4.06 7.30
CA ALA A 38 10.44 -3.19 6.47
C ALA A 38 9.79 -3.02 5.10
N LEU A 39 9.71 -1.78 4.65
CA LEU A 39 9.18 -1.40 3.34
C LEU A 39 10.34 -0.93 2.46
N PHE A 40 10.48 -1.55 1.29
CA PHE A 40 11.43 -1.15 0.26
C PHE A 40 10.66 -0.50 -0.88
N VAL A 41 11.10 0.67 -1.33
CA VAL A 41 10.44 1.43 -2.41
C VAL A 41 11.46 1.72 -3.49
N ASP A 42 11.10 1.42 -4.73
CA ASP A 42 11.87 1.75 -5.92
C ASP A 42 11.26 3.00 -6.58
N PHE A 43 11.77 4.17 -6.18
CA PHE A 43 11.26 5.45 -6.68
C PHE A 43 11.53 5.67 -8.17
N ASP A 44 12.49 4.97 -8.78
CA ASP A 44 12.77 5.07 -10.22
C ASP A 44 11.65 4.45 -11.06
N ASN A 45 10.88 3.52 -10.48
CA ASN A 45 9.74 2.85 -11.10
C ASN A 45 8.37 3.51 -10.79
N ILE A 46 8.37 4.65 -10.09
CA ILE A 46 7.14 5.39 -9.72
C ILE A 46 7.06 6.68 -10.54
N THR A 47 5.97 6.83 -11.29
CA THR A 47 5.80 7.89 -12.31
C THR A 47 4.92 9.05 -11.86
N SER A 48 4.19 8.90 -10.75
CA SER A 48 3.32 9.96 -10.22
C SER A 48 3.09 9.85 -8.71
N ALA A 49 2.71 10.97 -8.08
CA ALA A 49 2.34 10.99 -6.66
C ALA A 49 1.07 10.16 -6.35
N ALA A 50 0.17 10.00 -7.33
CA ALA A 50 -1.01 9.14 -7.17
C ALA A 50 -0.62 7.66 -7.18
N GLU A 51 0.30 7.29 -8.06
CA GLU A 51 0.87 5.94 -8.10
C GLU A 51 1.67 5.64 -6.84
N GLU A 52 2.49 6.58 -6.37
CA GLU A 52 3.21 6.45 -5.10
C GLU A 52 2.22 6.18 -3.96
N ALA A 53 1.16 6.98 -3.84
CA ALA A 53 0.16 6.78 -2.80
C ALA A 53 -0.52 5.40 -2.91
N ALA A 54 -0.81 4.93 -4.13
CA ALA A 54 -1.41 3.61 -4.35
C ALA A 54 -0.46 2.46 -3.97
N VAL A 55 0.81 2.52 -4.39
CA VAL A 55 1.84 1.54 -4.06
C VAL A 55 2.04 1.47 -2.54
N ILE A 56 2.26 2.61 -1.90
CA ILE A 56 2.51 2.64 -0.45
C ILE A 56 1.27 2.20 0.35
N ALA A 57 0.06 2.54 -0.10
CA ALA A 57 -1.16 2.07 0.54
C ALA A 57 -1.33 0.55 0.41
N HIS A 58 -0.96 -0.03 -0.72
CA HIS A 58 -0.99 -1.48 -0.93
C HIS A 58 -0.03 -2.21 0.02
N GLU A 59 1.23 -1.77 0.07
CA GLU A 59 2.23 -2.33 0.98
C GLU A 59 1.84 -2.18 2.45
N TYR A 60 1.31 -1.01 2.82
CA TYR A 60 0.75 -0.82 4.16
C TYR A 60 -0.48 -1.72 4.39
N GLY A 61 -1.28 -2.01 3.38
CA GLY A 61 -2.36 -2.99 3.45
C GLY A 61 -1.88 -4.37 3.90
N HIS A 62 -0.71 -4.84 3.46
CA HIS A 62 -0.13 -6.10 3.94
C HIS A 62 0.20 -6.06 5.43
N ILE A 63 0.77 -4.95 5.90
CA ILE A 63 1.11 -4.75 7.32
C ILE A 63 -0.16 -4.67 8.16
N ALA A 64 -1.11 -3.81 7.76
CA ALA A 64 -2.33 -3.53 8.51
C ALA A 64 -3.27 -4.74 8.61
N THR A 65 -3.25 -5.62 7.61
CA THR A 65 -4.14 -6.79 7.58
C THR A 65 -3.45 -8.11 7.97
N GLY A 66 -2.14 -8.06 8.24
CA GLY A 66 -1.32 -9.21 8.61
C GLY A 66 -1.14 -10.22 7.47
N THR A 67 -1.07 -9.76 6.22
CA THR A 67 -1.10 -10.59 5.02
C THR A 67 0.21 -10.62 4.23
N THR A 68 1.36 -10.55 4.90
CA THR A 68 2.61 -10.99 4.25
C THR A 68 2.57 -12.50 4.02
N HIS A 69 3.32 -12.99 3.04
CA HIS A 69 3.37 -14.42 2.71
C HIS A 69 4.80 -14.86 2.40
N ARG A 70 5.08 -16.16 2.57
CA ARG A 70 6.37 -16.72 2.16
C ARG A 70 6.42 -16.82 0.64
N VAL A 71 7.61 -16.66 0.05
CA VAL A 71 7.83 -16.80 -1.41
C VAL A 71 7.32 -18.14 -1.96
N CYS A 72 7.37 -19.21 -1.16
CA CYS A 72 6.88 -20.54 -1.54
C CYS A 72 5.41 -20.81 -1.18
N SER A 73 4.64 -19.78 -0.84
CA SER A 73 3.22 -19.95 -0.50
C SER A 73 2.41 -20.41 -1.72
N PRO A 74 1.35 -21.23 -1.53
CA PRO A 74 0.44 -21.58 -2.61
C PRO A 74 -0.22 -20.33 -3.21
N TYR A 75 -0.47 -20.34 -4.53
CA TYR A 75 -1.05 -19.20 -5.24
C TYR A 75 -2.38 -18.72 -4.62
N ASP A 76 -3.25 -19.63 -4.20
CA ASP A 76 -4.53 -19.27 -3.54
C ASP A 76 -4.34 -18.51 -2.21
N LEU A 77 -3.24 -18.74 -1.49
CA LEU A 77 -2.93 -17.98 -0.27
C LEU A 77 -2.43 -16.58 -0.65
N VAL A 78 -1.53 -16.51 -1.62
CA VAL A 78 -1.00 -15.24 -2.16
C VAL A 78 -2.14 -14.36 -2.63
N GLU A 79 -3.04 -14.86 -3.49
CA GLU A 79 -4.16 -14.09 -4.02
C GLU A 79 -5.09 -13.56 -2.93
N ARG A 80 -5.38 -14.35 -1.89
CA ARG A 80 -6.18 -13.89 -0.73
C ARG A 80 -5.49 -12.77 0.04
N HIS A 81 -4.16 -12.83 0.15
CA HIS A 81 -3.36 -11.82 0.82
C HIS A 81 -3.34 -10.52 0.02
N GLU A 82 -3.12 -10.61 -1.29
CA GLU A 82 -3.19 -9.48 -2.24
C GLU A 82 -4.58 -8.83 -2.23
N HIS A 83 -5.65 -9.62 -2.24
CA HIS A 83 -7.02 -9.10 -2.20
C HIS A 83 -7.29 -8.28 -0.94
N ARG A 84 -6.81 -8.75 0.23
CA ARG A 84 -6.98 -8.04 1.51
C ARG A 84 -6.18 -6.74 1.55
N ALA A 85 -4.93 -6.77 1.07
CA ALA A 85 -4.09 -5.58 0.97
C ALA A 85 -4.71 -4.53 0.03
N ASN A 86 -5.15 -4.94 -1.15
CA ASN A 86 -5.83 -4.08 -2.13
C ASN A 86 -7.12 -3.46 -1.58
N LYS A 87 -7.97 -4.28 -0.94
CA LYS A 87 -9.21 -3.78 -0.33
C LYS A 87 -8.90 -2.71 0.72
N TRP A 88 -7.95 -2.99 1.61
CA TRP A 88 -7.55 -2.05 2.66
C TRP A 88 -6.99 -0.75 2.05
N ALA A 89 -6.15 -0.85 1.02
CA ALA A 89 -5.57 0.32 0.35
C ALA A 89 -6.63 1.24 -0.26
N ILE A 90 -7.64 0.66 -0.92
CA ILE A 90 -8.78 1.42 -1.47
C ILE A 90 -9.56 2.12 -0.36
N GLU A 91 -9.93 1.40 0.70
CA GLU A 91 -10.69 1.96 1.83
C GLU A 91 -9.90 3.05 2.56
N LYS A 92 -8.57 2.91 2.64
CA LYS A 92 -7.65 3.89 3.25
C LYS A 92 -7.50 5.14 2.42
N LEU A 93 -7.31 5.00 1.10
CA LEU A 93 -7.07 6.12 0.19
C LEU A 93 -8.35 6.86 -0.20
N LEU A 94 -9.48 6.16 -0.26
CA LEU A 94 -10.76 6.70 -0.67
C LEU A 94 -11.85 6.22 0.30
N PRO A 95 -11.90 6.82 1.50
CA PRO A 95 -12.92 6.51 2.48
C PRO A 95 -14.32 6.61 1.87
N ARG A 96 -15.20 5.69 2.28
CA ARG A 96 -16.57 5.58 1.76
C ARG A 96 -17.30 6.93 1.75
N ASP A 97 -17.26 7.67 2.84
CA ASP A 97 -17.99 8.92 2.98
C ASP A 97 -17.45 10.01 2.05
N GLU A 98 -16.12 10.06 1.86
CA GLU A 98 -15.49 10.95 0.88
C GLU A 98 -15.92 10.58 -0.54
N LEU A 99 -15.93 9.28 -0.88
CA LEU A 99 -16.39 8.81 -2.18
C LEU A 99 -17.84 9.21 -2.47
N TYR A 100 -18.75 8.98 -1.51
CA TYR A 100 -20.17 9.33 -1.69
C TYR A 100 -20.39 10.84 -1.74
N ALA A 101 -19.62 11.63 -0.99
CA ALA A 101 -19.67 13.09 -1.09
C ALA A 101 -19.25 13.56 -2.49
N LEU A 102 -18.12 13.06 -3.01
CA LEU A 102 -17.66 13.39 -4.36
C LEU A 102 -18.70 12.98 -5.43
N TYR A 103 -19.30 11.80 -5.28
CA TYR A 103 -20.36 11.35 -6.19
C TYR A 103 -21.60 12.26 -6.14
N ALA A 104 -22.03 12.67 -4.94
CA ALA A 104 -23.15 13.60 -4.76
C ALA A 104 -22.85 14.98 -5.37
N ASP A 105 -21.59 15.40 -5.35
CA ASP A 105 -21.09 16.63 -5.98
C ASP A 105 -20.96 16.50 -7.51
N GLY A 106 -21.35 15.36 -8.09
CA GLY A 106 -21.38 15.13 -9.52
C GLY A 106 -20.03 14.74 -10.14
N LEU A 107 -19.02 14.45 -9.31
CA LEU A 107 -17.77 13.86 -9.80
C LEU A 107 -18.03 12.40 -10.17
N THR A 108 -17.98 12.11 -11.45
CA THR A 108 -17.99 10.74 -11.98
C THR A 108 -16.58 10.31 -12.35
N GLN A 109 -16.39 8.99 -12.52
CA GLN A 109 -15.19 8.49 -13.21
C GLN A 109 -15.08 9.12 -14.63
N PRO A 110 -13.86 9.31 -15.15
CA PRO A 110 -13.65 9.73 -16.53
C PRO A 110 -14.33 8.83 -17.57
#